data_AF-A0A922ZYX6-F1
#
_entry.id   AF-A0A922ZYX6-F1
#
_cell.length_a   1.000
_cell.length_b   1.000
_cell.length_c   1.000
_cell.angle_alpha   90.00
_cell.angle_beta   90.00
_cell.angle_gamma   90.00
#
_symmetry.space_group_name_H-M   'P 1'
#
loop_
_entity.id
_entity.type
_entity.pdbx_description
1 polymer ?
#
loop_
_entity_poly.entity_id
_entity_poly.type
_entity_poly.pdbx_seq_one_letter_code
_entity_poly.pdbx_strand_id
1 'polypeptide(L)'
;MMSQQLPELSKEQWAFLAVLGAFGGPVQIEVVGTIVPLLPGPLFDLFGKAEPQGWIRKVEDDRLVIGQDLPSAVQKKMDSVNTRKYLSWIVDKIVSERMRIKIGSLEWLYLLEKAGRSREAAEAEIALAHDASNEGRQNEAQNFLNKAVTRLMTLCDEAEVRPLFLSATLNLSNISFAVGYGFKNIEKFLLKAQEVAEGLGDRRAHALLSLHIGRLYYFTDRRDDALVALSLGLEEIEELGDDDILLQSALFLGLFYFIKGHFIEAVKHFEKAEQFFET
;
A
#
# COMPACT_ATOMS: atom_id res chain seq x y z
N MET A 1 -1.36 -44.49 7.19
CA MET A 1 -1.53 -43.22 6.47
C MET A 1 -1.02 -43.43 5.07
N MET A 2 -1.90 -43.49 4.06
CA MET A 2 -1.46 -43.64 2.67
C MET A 2 -0.71 -42.37 2.26
N SER A 3 0.56 -42.53 1.88
CA SER A 3 1.32 -41.50 1.19
C SER A 3 0.55 -41.16 -0.10
N GLN A 4 -0.10 -40.00 -0.14
CA GLN A 4 -0.73 -39.51 -1.36
C GLN A 4 0.38 -39.35 -2.40
N GLN A 5 0.42 -40.28 -3.36
CA GLN A 5 1.41 -40.28 -4.42
C GLN A 5 1.09 -39.08 -5.31
N LEU A 6 2.00 -38.10 -5.35
CA LEU A 6 1.81 -36.91 -6.17
C LEU A 6 1.59 -37.34 -7.63
N PRO A 7 0.58 -36.79 -8.35
CA PRO A 7 0.47 -36.99 -9.79
C PRO A 7 1.81 -36.69 -10.48
N GLU A 8 2.18 -37.55 -11.42
CA GLU A 8 3.34 -37.31 -12.26
C GLU A 8 3.08 -36.12 -13.19
N LEU A 9 3.64 -34.98 -12.80
CA LEU A 9 3.65 -33.75 -13.58
C LEU A 9 5.07 -33.48 -14.11
N SER A 10 5.16 -33.00 -15.34
CA SER A 10 6.40 -32.56 -15.96
C SER A 10 6.99 -31.33 -15.25
N LYS A 11 8.24 -30.98 -15.58
CA LYS A 11 8.87 -29.78 -15.02
C LYS A 11 8.11 -28.51 -15.41
N GLU A 12 7.63 -28.45 -16.65
CA GLU A 12 6.88 -27.33 -17.21
C GLU A 12 5.49 -27.22 -16.56
N GLN A 13 4.83 -28.35 -16.30
CA GLN A 13 3.55 -28.38 -15.58
C GLN A 13 3.70 -27.89 -14.13
N TRP A 14 4.79 -28.29 -13.45
CA TRP A 14 5.11 -27.78 -12.11
C TRP A 14 5.44 -26.29 -12.13
N ALA A 15 6.19 -25.80 -13.12
CA ALA A 15 6.49 -24.38 -13.28
C ALA A 15 5.22 -23.57 -13.54
N PHE A 16 4.31 -24.07 -14.37
CA PHE A 16 3.01 -23.44 -14.64
C PHE A 16 2.18 -23.32 -13.36
N LEU A 17 2.05 -24.40 -12.58
CA LEU A 17 1.37 -24.38 -11.28
C LEU A 17 2.00 -23.39 -10.31
N ALA A 18 3.33 -23.39 -10.22
CA ALA A 18 4.06 -22.49 -9.34
C ALA A 18 3.81 -21.03 -9.71
N VAL A 19 3.95 -20.66 -10.99
CA VAL A 19 3.69 -19.29 -11.45
C VAL A 19 2.24 -18.89 -11.22
N LEU A 20 1.27 -19.78 -11.48
CA LEU A 20 -0.13 -19.51 -11.17
C LEU A 20 -0.33 -19.22 -9.67
N GLY A 21 0.30 -20.00 -8.79
CA GLY A 21 0.24 -19.80 -7.34
C GLY A 21 0.99 -18.55 -6.84
N ALA A 22 1.91 -18.01 -7.63
CA ALA A 22 2.69 -16.82 -7.26
C ALA A 22 1.83 -15.55 -7.16
N PHE A 23 0.64 -15.54 -7.76
CA PHE A 23 -0.29 -14.41 -7.74
C PHE A 23 -1.29 -14.44 -6.58
N GLY A 24 -1.46 -15.59 -5.91
CA GLY A 24 -2.34 -15.69 -4.74
C GLY A 24 -3.85 -15.51 -5.00
N GLY A 25 -4.26 -15.29 -6.25
CA GLY A 25 -5.63 -15.07 -6.68
C GLY A 25 -5.85 -15.42 -8.16
N PRO A 26 -7.06 -15.17 -8.69
CA PRO A 26 -7.40 -15.50 -10.07
C PRO A 26 -6.62 -14.68 -11.10
N VAL A 27 -5.96 -15.35 -12.04
CA VAL A 27 -5.17 -14.70 -13.11
C VAL A 27 -5.50 -15.30 -14.47
N GLN A 28 -5.51 -14.46 -15.51
CA GLN A 28 -5.74 -14.90 -16.89
C GLN A 28 -4.70 -15.93 -17.32
N ILE A 29 -5.15 -17.01 -17.94
CA ILE A 29 -4.29 -18.10 -18.41
C ILE A 29 -3.17 -17.61 -19.35
N GLU A 30 -3.46 -16.59 -20.17
CA GLU A 30 -2.51 -15.98 -21.10
C GLU A 30 -1.30 -15.36 -20.38
N VAL A 31 -1.51 -14.74 -19.21
CA VAL A 31 -0.41 -14.14 -18.42
C VAL A 31 0.54 -15.25 -17.96
N VAL A 32 -0.01 -16.34 -17.42
CA VAL A 32 0.79 -17.48 -16.95
C VAL A 32 1.50 -18.16 -18.13
N GLY A 33 0.78 -18.36 -19.24
CA GLY A 33 1.32 -18.97 -20.47
C GLY A 33 2.42 -18.15 -21.13
N THR A 34 2.40 -16.82 -21.00
CA THR A 34 3.48 -15.96 -21.50
C THR A 34 4.73 -16.09 -20.63
N ILE A 35 4.57 -16.21 -19.32
CA ILE A 35 5.68 -16.38 -18.38
C ILE A 35 6.30 -17.78 -18.52
N VAL A 36 5.47 -18.82 -18.50
CA VAL A 36 5.83 -20.24 -18.63
C VAL A 36 5.00 -20.87 -19.75
N PRO A 37 5.50 -20.87 -21.00
CA PRO A 37 4.81 -21.49 -22.12
C PRO A 37 4.55 -22.98 -21.88
N LEU A 38 3.29 -23.39 -21.97
CA LEU A 38 2.87 -24.78 -21.88
C LEU A 38 1.99 -25.11 -23.09
N LEU A 39 2.40 -26.12 -23.88
CA LEU A 39 1.67 -26.54 -25.07
C LEU A 39 0.27 -27.06 -24.69
N PRO A 40 -0.72 -27.00 -25.61
CA PRO A 40 -2.09 -27.40 -25.31
C PRO A 40 -2.21 -28.82 -24.74
N GLY A 41 -1.50 -29.81 -25.29
CA GLY A 41 -1.53 -31.20 -24.81
C GLY A 41 -1.11 -31.32 -23.33
N PRO A 42 0.11 -30.92 -22.95
CA PRO A 42 0.56 -30.86 -21.56
C PRO A 42 -0.32 -30.00 -20.64
N LEU A 43 -0.92 -28.92 -21.15
CA LEU A 43 -1.84 -28.08 -20.38
C LEU A 43 -3.15 -28.81 -20.06
N PHE A 44 -3.75 -29.49 -21.03
CA PHE A 44 -4.94 -30.31 -20.81
C PHE A 44 -4.64 -31.51 -19.88
N ASP A 45 -3.47 -32.13 -20.01
CA ASP A 45 -3.03 -33.18 -19.09
C ASP A 45 -2.87 -32.65 -17.65
N LEU A 46 -2.32 -31.44 -17.49
CA LEU A 46 -2.23 -30.79 -16.18
C LEU A 46 -3.63 -30.57 -15.59
N PHE A 47 -4.58 -30.02 -16.36
CA PHE A 47 -5.94 -29.83 -15.89
C PHE A 47 -6.62 -31.13 -15.51
N GLY A 48 -6.50 -32.17 -16.34
CA GLY A 48 -7.05 -33.50 -16.07
C GLY A 48 -6.53 -34.12 -14.77
N LYS A 49 -5.28 -33.80 -14.37
CA LYS A 49 -4.68 -34.29 -13.12
C LYS A 49 -4.97 -33.38 -11.91
N ALA A 50 -4.99 -32.07 -12.12
CA ALA A 50 -5.03 -31.07 -11.04
C ALA A 50 -6.44 -30.64 -10.64
N GLU A 51 -7.38 -30.53 -11.59
CA GLU A 51 -8.76 -30.11 -11.31
C GLU A 51 -9.52 -31.11 -10.43
N PRO A 52 -9.46 -32.44 -10.65
CA PRO A 52 -10.16 -33.41 -9.79
C PRO A 52 -9.64 -33.43 -8.35
N GLN A 53 -8.40 -32.98 -8.14
CA GLN A 53 -7.79 -32.85 -6.82
C GLN A 53 -8.02 -31.48 -6.18
N GLY A 54 -8.72 -30.57 -6.88
CA GLY A 54 -8.99 -29.21 -6.41
C GLY A 54 -7.77 -28.29 -6.43
N TRP A 55 -6.67 -28.67 -7.11
CA TRP A 55 -5.44 -27.88 -7.11
C TRP A 55 -5.54 -26.64 -8.00
N ILE A 56 -6.25 -26.76 -9.12
CA ILE A 56 -6.58 -25.65 -10.02
C ILE A 56 -8.10 -25.56 -10.09
N ARG A 57 -8.62 -24.33 -10.11
CA ARG A 57 -10.01 -24.05 -10.47
C ARG A 57 -10.05 -23.01 -11.58
N LYS A 58 -10.94 -23.22 -12.55
CA LYS A 58 -11.30 -22.23 -13.56
C LYS A 58 -12.35 -21.29 -12.97
N VAL A 59 -12.14 -20.01 -13.21
CA VAL A 59 -13.05 -18.91 -12.89
C VAL A 59 -13.48 -18.28 -14.21
N GLU A 60 -14.48 -17.39 -14.18
CA GLU A 60 -14.93 -16.63 -15.34
C GLU A 60 -13.77 -15.87 -16.04
N ASP A 61 -13.96 -15.54 -17.31
CA ASP A 61 -13.00 -14.82 -18.17
C ASP A 61 -11.63 -15.50 -18.33
N ASP A 62 -11.61 -16.83 -18.51
CA ASP A 62 -10.39 -17.63 -18.69
C ASP A 62 -9.34 -17.44 -17.59
N ARG A 63 -9.81 -17.14 -16.37
CA ARG A 63 -8.95 -17.00 -15.19
C ARG A 63 -8.79 -18.34 -14.48
N LEU A 64 -7.58 -18.57 -13.98
CA LEU A 64 -7.23 -19.73 -13.18
C LEU A 64 -6.86 -19.28 -11.78
N VAL A 65 -7.15 -20.13 -10.79
CA VAL A 65 -6.72 -19.93 -9.41
C VAL A 65 -6.27 -21.24 -8.80
N ILE A 66 -5.26 -21.16 -7.93
CA ILE A 66 -4.84 -22.30 -7.11
C ILE A 66 -5.85 -22.55 -5.98
N GLY A 67 -6.16 -23.82 -5.71
CA GLY A 67 -7.01 -24.22 -4.58
C GLY A 67 -6.42 -23.81 -3.23
N GLN A 68 -7.28 -23.50 -2.25
CA GLN A 68 -6.83 -23.08 -0.91
C GLN A 68 -6.21 -24.23 -0.11
N ASP A 69 -6.71 -25.45 -0.30
CA ASP A 69 -6.32 -26.63 0.49
C ASP A 69 -5.35 -27.55 -0.26
N LEU A 70 -4.23 -26.98 -0.72
CA LEU A 70 -3.18 -27.78 -1.37
C LEU A 70 -2.49 -28.73 -0.36
N PRO A 71 -2.20 -29.99 -0.74
CA PRO A 71 -1.35 -30.85 0.06
C PRO A 71 0.04 -30.21 0.29
N SER A 72 0.58 -30.35 1.50
CA SER A 72 1.85 -29.71 1.90
C SER A 72 3.03 -30.06 0.98
N ALA A 73 3.03 -31.27 0.39
CA ALA A 73 4.04 -31.69 -0.57
C ALA A 73 3.97 -30.90 -1.89
N VAL A 74 2.75 -30.56 -2.35
CA VAL A 74 2.51 -29.74 -3.54
C VAL A 74 2.96 -28.31 -3.30
N GLN A 75 2.59 -27.75 -2.15
CA GLN A 75 2.97 -26.39 -1.76
C GLN A 75 4.50 -26.26 -1.68
N LYS A 76 5.19 -27.17 -0.98
CA LYS A 76 6.66 -27.22 -0.94
C LYS A 76 7.30 -27.32 -2.32
N LYS A 77 6.69 -28.07 -3.24
CA LYS A 77 7.20 -28.20 -4.60
C LYS A 77 7.06 -26.89 -5.37
N MET A 78 5.91 -26.23 -5.28
CA MET A 78 5.69 -24.91 -5.88
C MET A 78 6.64 -23.86 -5.29
N ASP A 79 6.81 -23.83 -3.97
CA ASP A 79 7.72 -22.93 -3.28
C ASP A 79 9.18 -23.14 -3.71
N SER A 80 9.57 -24.38 -4.04
CA SER A 80 10.90 -24.68 -4.57
C SER A 80 11.17 -24.07 -5.95
N VAL A 81 10.12 -23.77 -6.71
CA VAL A 81 10.20 -23.07 -8.01
C VAL A 81 10.16 -21.55 -7.79
N ASN A 82 9.23 -21.09 -6.96
CA ASN A 82 8.97 -19.67 -6.66
C ASN A 82 9.99 -19.06 -5.70
N THR A 83 11.27 -19.16 -6.03
CA THR A 83 12.33 -18.43 -5.32
C THR A 83 12.14 -16.93 -5.47
N ARG A 84 12.59 -16.14 -4.49
CA ARG A 84 12.52 -14.67 -4.52
C ARG A 84 13.10 -14.07 -5.80
N LYS A 85 14.24 -14.60 -6.27
CA LYS A 85 14.91 -14.17 -7.51
C LYS A 85 14.05 -14.48 -8.75
N TYR A 86 13.42 -15.66 -8.79
CA TYR A 86 12.57 -16.03 -9.91
C TYR A 86 11.30 -15.18 -9.96
N LEU A 87 10.64 -14.96 -8.82
CA LEU A 87 9.47 -14.09 -8.73
C LEU A 87 9.80 -12.64 -9.10
N SER A 88 10.98 -12.16 -8.69
CA SER A 88 11.49 -10.84 -9.09
C SER A 88 11.67 -10.73 -10.60
N TRP A 89 12.14 -11.79 -11.27
CA TRP A 89 12.22 -11.85 -12.73
C TRP A 89 10.84 -11.89 -13.40
N ILE A 90 9.84 -12.57 -12.79
CA ILE A 90 8.46 -12.56 -13.29
C ILE A 90 7.89 -11.14 -13.28
N VAL A 91 8.13 -10.39 -12.20
CA VAL A 91 7.73 -8.97 -12.09
C VAL A 91 8.32 -8.16 -13.25
N ASP A 92 9.63 -8.24 -13.49
CA ASP A 92 10.29 -7.54 -14.61
C ASP A 92 9.68 -7.94 -15.96
N LYS A 93 9.44 -9.23 -16.17
CA LYS A 93 8.86 -9.75 -17.41
C LYS A 93 7.46 -9.19 -17.65
N ILE A 94 6.58 -9.21 -16.65
CA ILE A 94 5.21 -8.66 -16.71
C ILE A 94 5.23 -7.18 -17.10
N VAL A 95 6.14 -6.40 -16.51
CA VAL A 95 6.28 -4.97 -16.82
C VAL A 95 6.77 -4.78 -18.25
N SER A 96 7.83 -5.52 -18.66
CA SER A 96 8.42 -5.39 -20.00
C SER A 96 7.45 -5.78 -21.13
N GLU A 97 6.59 -6.75 -20.88
CA GLU A 97 5.58 -7.24 -21.84
C GLU A 97 4.23 -6.50 -21.70
N ARG A 98 4.15 -5.46 -20.87
CA ARG A 98 2.95 -4.64 -20.65
C ARG A 98 1.73 -5.45 -20.19
N MET A 99 1.95 -6.56 -19.50
CA MET A 99 0.89 -7.44 -19.01
C MET A 99 0.26 -6.97 -17.69
N ARG A 100 0.80 -5.91 -17.07
CA ARG A 100 0.30 -5.40 -15.77
C ARG A 100 -1.20 -5.11 -15.77
N ILE A 101 -1.74 -4.59 -16.87
CA ILE A 101 -3.17 -4.26 -17.03
C ILE A 101 -4.09 -5.49 -16.98
N LYS A 102 -3.56 -6.70 -17.20
CA LYS A 102 -4.31 -7.96 -17.18
C LYS A 102 -4.35 -8.61 -15.79
N ILE A 103 -3.66 -8.03 -14.80
CA ILE A 103 -3.50 -8.58 -13.46
C ILE A 103 -4.28 -7.68 -12.49
N GLY A 104 -5.09 -8.26 -11.61
CA GLY A 104 -5.79 -7.49 -10.58
C GLY A 104 -4.80 -6.84 -9.59
N SER A 105 -5.20 -5.72 -8.98
CA SER A 105 -4.31 -4.96 -8.10
C SER A 105 -3.88 -5.74 -6.86
N LEU A 106 -4.75 -6.62 -6.34
CA LEU A 106 -4.43 -7.48 -5.20
C LEU A 106 -3.48 -8.62 -5.60
N GLU A 107 -3.68 -9.26 -6.74
CA GLU A 107 -2.79 -10.29 -7.27
C GLU A 107 -1.39 -9.73 -7.57
N TRP A 108 -1.34 -8.50 -8.08
CA TRP A 108 -0.09 -7.79 -8.32
C TRP A 108 0.64 -7.50 -7.01
N LEU A 109 -0.06 -6.95 -6.01
CA LEU A 109 0.51 -6.70 -4.69
C LEU A 109 1.08 -7.99 -4.09
N TYR A 110 0.32 -9.08 -4.13
CA TYR A 110 0.75 -10.38 -3.60
C TYR A 110 2.02 -10.89 -4.28
N LEU A 111 2.12 -10.78 -5.62
CA LEU A 111 3.33 -11.14 -6.36
C LEU A 111 4.54 -10.30 -5.91
N LEU A 112 4.38 -8.97 -5.78
CA LEU A 112 5.45 -8.08 -5.35
C LEU A 112 5.96 -8.41 -3.95
N GLU A 113 5.05 -8.72 -3.02
CA GLU A 113 5.41 -9.14 -1.67
C GLU A 113 6.24 -10.43 -1.68
N LYS A 114 5.81 -11.43 -2.43
CA LYS A 114 6.53 -12.70 -2.57
C LYS A 114 7.87 -12.54 -3.28
N ALA A 115 7.94 -11.65 -4.26
CA ALA A 115 9.18 -11.27 -4.95
C ALA A 115 10.13 -10.44 -4.06
N GLY A 116 9.66 -9.90 -2.93
CA GLY A 116 10.43 -9.01 -2.08
C GLY A 116 10.66 -7.62 -2.65
N ARG A 117 9.81 -7.20 -3.58
CA ARG A 117 9.82 -5.88 -4.21
C ARG A 117 9.16 -4.87 -3.27
N SER A 118 9.78 -4.62 -2.11
CA SER A 118 9.14 -3.89 -1.01
C SER A 118 8.71 -2.47 -1.42
N ARG A 119 9.54 -1.73 -2.15
CA ARG A 119 9.15 -0.39 -2.65
C ARG A 119 7.93 -0.46 -3.57
N GLU A 120 7.98 -1.29 -4.61
CA GLU A 120 6.88 -1.45 -5.57
C GLU A 120 5.59 -1.94 -4.88
N ALA A 121 5.71 -2.78 -3.84
CA ALA A 121 4.56 -3.22 -3.04
C ALA A 121 3.92 -2.06 -2.27
N ALA A 122 4.72 -1.15 -1.70
CA ALA A 122 4.19 0.05 -1.05
C ALA A 122 3.51 1.00 -2.06
N GLU A 123 4.07 1.16 -3.25
CA GLU A 123 3.46 1.94 -4.33
C GLU A 123 2.10 1.33 -4.76
N ALA A 124 2.01 0.00 -4.85
CA ALA A 124 0.76 -0.69 -5.13
C ALA A 124 -0.27 -0.56 -3.98
N GLU A 125 0.17 -0.60 -2.72
CA GLU A 125 -0.67 -0.34 -1.54
C GLU A 125 -1.22 1.09 -1.56
N ILE A 126 -0.41 2.09 -1.92
CA ILE A 126 -0.86 3.49 -2.04
C ILE A 126 -1.90 3.64 -3.15
N ALA A 127 -1.70 3.00 -4.30
CA ALA A 127 -2.68 3.02 -5.39
C ALA A 127 -4.02 2.39 -4.95
N LEU A 128 -3.97 1.24 -4.29
CA LEU A 128 -5.17 0.59 -3.72
C LEU A 128 -5.87 1.48 -2.67
N ALA A 129 -5.10 2.24 -1.87
CA ALA A 129 -5.67 3.17 -0.91
C ALA A 129 -6.40 4.33 -1.59
N HIS A 130 -5.84 4.85 -2.69
CA HIS A 130 -6.48 5.89 -3.49
C HIS A 130 -7.78 5.38 -4.13
N ASP A 131 -7.76 4.19 -4.74
CA ASP A 131 -8.96 3.57 -5.31
C ASP A 131 -10.04 3.35 -4.24
N ALA A 132 -9.68 2.79 -3.09
CA ALA A 132 -10.61 2.59 -1.98
C ALA A 132 -11.18 3.92 -1.44
N SER A 133 -10.37 4.99 -1.42
CA SER A 133 -10.84 6.32 -0.99
C SER A 133 -11.87 6.90 -1.97
N ASN A 134 -11.63 6.77 -3.28
CA ASN A 134 -12.57 7.21 -4.33
C ASN A 134 -13.90 6.45 -4.28
N GLU A 135 -13.87 5.20 -3.83
CA GLU A 135 -15.06 4.38 -3.63
C GLU A 135 -15.73 4.58 -2.26
N GLY A 136 -15.24 5.52 -1.44
CA GLY A 136 -15.76 5.80 -0.10
C GLY A 136 -15.40 4.76 0.96
N ARG A 137 -14.55 3.78 0.64
CA ARG A 137 -14.09 2.71 1.55
C ARG A 137 -12.90 3.20 2.41
N GLN A 138 -13.16 4.21 3.24
CA GLN A 138 -12.11 4.91 4.02
C GLN A 138 -11.31 3.99 4.95
N ASN A 139 -11.96 3.01 5.58
CA ASN A 139 -11.29 2.05 6.46
C ASN A 139 -10.31 1.15 5.69
N GLU A 140 -10.65 0.76 4.47
CA GLU A 140 -9.78 -0.05 3.63
C GLU A 140 -8.59 0.77 3.13
N ALA A 141 -8.84 2.01 2.70
CA ALA A 141 -7.79 2.94 2.31
C ALA A 141 -6.80 3.21 3.45
N GLN A 142 -7.30 3.43 4.68
CA GLN A 142 -6.45 3.57 5.87
C GLN A 142 -5.58 2.32 6.08
N ASN A 143 -6.14 1.12 5.93
CA ASN A 143 -5.40 -0.12 6.10
C ASN A 143 -4.27 -0.27 5.07
N PHE A 144 -4.53 0.05 3.80
CA PHE A 144 -3.51 0.03 2.76
C PHE A 144 -2.41 1.06 3.01
N LEU A 145 -2.76 2.30 3.35
CA LEU A 145 -1.78 3.34 3.70
C LEU A 145 -0.93 2.94 4.92
N ASN A 146 -1.54 2.33 5.94
CA ASN A 146 -0.79 1.88 7.11
C ASN A 146 0.24 0.81 6.74
N LYS A 147 -0.09 -0.13 5.84
CA LYS A 147 0.87 -1.13 5.34
C LYS A 147 1.98 -0.48 4.52
N ALA A 148 1.63 0.42 3.61
CA ALA A 148 2.59 1.15 2.79
C ALA A 148 3.59 1.93 3.63
N VAL A 149 3.11 2.76 4.57
CA VAL A 149 3.94 3.56 5.48
C VAL A 149 4.83 2.66 6.34
N THR A 150 4.29 1.56 6.87
CA THR A 150 5.08 0.59 7.64
C THR A 150 6.25 0.04 6.82
N ARG A 151 6.00 -0.28 5.55
CA ARG A 151 7.02 -0.82 4.63
C ARG A 151 8.05 0.23 4.26
N LEU A 152 7.60 1.42 3.85
CA LEU A 152 8.45 2.55 3.46
C LEU A 152 9.35 3.01 4.59
N MET A 153 8.86 3.01 5.83
CA MET A 153 9.64 3.36 7.02
C MET A 153 10.90 2.48 7.18
N THR A 154 10.82 1.20 6.77
CA THR A 154 11.97 0.27 6.82
C THR A 154 12.99 0.49 5.70
N LEU A 155 12.65 1.33 4.72
CA LEU A 155 13.44 1.60 3.51
C LEU A 155 13.96 3.05 3.47
N CYS A 156 13.80 3.83 4.55
CA CYS A 156 14.18 5.26 4.57
C CYS A 156 15.69 5.52 4.41
N ASP A 157 16.53 4.48 4.45
CA ASP A 157 17.95 4.60 4.10
C ASP A 157 18.14 4.89 2.59
N GLU A 158 17.18 4.49 1.74
CA GLU A 158 17.14 4.79 0.32
C GLU A 158 16.60 6.21 0.08
N ALA A 159 17.41 7.10 -0.50
CA ALA A 159 17.04 8.50 -0.70
C ALA A 159 15.79 8.65 -1.58
N GLU A 160 15.63 7.80 -2.58
CA GLU A 160 14.52 7.80 -3.53
C GLU A 160 13.18 7.42 -2.89
N VAL A 161 13.20 6.73 -1.74
CA VAL A 161 12.00 6.29 -1.03
C VAL A 161 11.46 7.37 -0.10
N ARG A 162 12.31 8.27 0.38
CA ARG A 162 11.96 9.27 1.40
C ARG A 162 10.78 10.17 0.99
N PRO A 163 10.72 10.75 -0.23
CA PRO A 163 9.57 11.57 -0.62
C PRO A 163 8.24 10.80 -0.60
N LEU A 164 8.27 9.54 -1.05
CA LEU A 164 7.09 8.66 -1.03
C LEU A 164 6.65 8.36 0.40
N PHE A 165 7.61 8.12 1.32
CA PHE A 165 7.33 7.93 2.74
C PHE A 165 6.67 9.16 3.38
N LEU A 166 7.17 10.38 3.08
CA LEU A 166 6.58 11.62 3.60
C LEU A 166 5.12 11.78 3.15
N SER A 167 4.88 11.68 1.84
CA SER A 167 3.55 11.80 1.25
C SER A 167 2.57 10.74 1.79
N ALA A 168 2.99 9.47 1.82
CA ALA A 168 2.15 8.39 2.35
C ALA A 168 1.82 8.57 3.83
N THR A 169 2.74 9.11 4.62
CA THR A 169 2.53 9.36 6.06
C THR A 169 1.53 10.49 6.30
N LEU A 170 1.62 11.59 5.55
CA LEU A 170 0.64 12.68 5.60
C LEU A 170 -0.76 12.18 5.20
N ASN A 171 -0.85 11.38 4.13
CA ASN A 171 -2.11 10.78 3.68
C ASN A 171 -2.71 9.82 4.73
N LEU A 172 -1.88 8.96 5.34
CA LEU A 172 -2.30 8.08 6.43
C LEU A 172 -2.84 8.89 7.61
N SER A 173 -2.16 9.99 7.97
CA SER A 173 -2.61 10.85 9.06
C SER A 173 -3.97 11.47 8.75
N ASN A 174 -4.14 12.06 7.56
CA ASN A 174 -5.41 12.66 7.13
C ASN A 174 -6.57 11.66 7.19
N ILE A 175 -6.41 10.49 6.56
CA ILE A 175 -7.48 9.50 6.52
C ILE A 175 -7.79 8.94 7.91
N SER A 176 -6.79 8.82 8.78
CA SER A 176 -7.02 8.31 10.14
C SER A 176 -7.83 9.27 10.99
N PHE A 177 -7.66 10.59 10.83
CA PHE A 177 -8.53 11.56 11.47
C PHE A 177 -9.93 11.60 10.85
N ALA A 178 -10.06 11.39 9.55
CA ALA A 178 -11.37 11.30 8.89
C ALA A 178 -12.16 10.07 9.36
N VAL A 179 -11.48 8.92 9.52
CA VAL A 179 -12.06 7.66 10.00
C VAL A 179 -12.31 7.68 11.52
N GLY A 180 -11.51 8.43 12.28
CA GLY A 180 -11.69 8.63 13.72
C GLY A 180 -11.09 7.54 14.61
N TYR A 181 -10.33 6.59 14.07
CA TYR A 181 -9.58 5.59 14.85
C TYR A 181 -8.26 5.22 14.16
N GLY A 182 -7.44 4.37 14.79
CA GLY A 182 -6.19 3.87 14.19
C GLY A 182 -4.94 4.65 14.55
N PHE A 183 -4.98 5.49 15.59
CA PHE A 183 -3.89 6.39 15.98
C PHE A 183 -2.63 5.70 16.54
N LYS A 184 -2.69 4.41 16.87
CA LYS A 184 -1.66 3.68 17.64
C LYS A 184 -0.22 3.88 17.13
N ASN A 185 -0.02 3.89 15.81
CA ASN A 185 1.31 4.01 15.21
C ASN A 185 1.56 5.36 14.54
N ILE A 186 0.55 6.24 14.49
CA ILE A 186 0.62 7.48 13.71
C ILE A 186 1.68 8.43 14.27
N GLU A 187 1.78 8.55 15.59
CA GLU A 187 2.82 9.37 16.23
C GLU A 187 4.22 8.95 15.77
N LYS A 188 4.51 7.64 15.82
CA LYS A 188 5.79 7.09 15.38
C LYS A 188 6.07 7.42 13.92
N PHE A 189 5.09 7.27 13.03
CA PHE A 189 5.27 7.55 11.61
C PHE A 189 5.47 9.04 11.35
N LEU A 190 4.69 9.91 11.98
CA LEU A 190 4.81 11.36 11.84
C LEU A 190 6.17 11.87 12.34
N LEU A 191 6.62 11.43 13.51
CA LEU A 191 7.93 11.81 14.04
C LEU A 191 9.06 11.32 13.11
N LYS A 192 8.97 10.08 12.60
CA LYS A 192 9.97 9.59 11.67
C LYS A 192 9.96 10.35 10.35
N ALA A 193 8.79 10.70 9.84
CA ALA A 193 8.64 11.52 8.65
C ALA A 193 9.22 12.93 8.86
N GLN A 194 9.06 13.51 10.06
CA GLN A 194 9.60 14.83 10.37
C GLN A 194 11.15 14.82 10.32
N GLU A 195 11.79 13.82 10.93
CA GLU A 195 13.25 13.61 10.81
C GLU A 195 13.71 13.46 9.35
N VAL A 196 12.93 12.72 8.55
CA VAL A 196 13.24 12.50 7.13
C VAL A 196 13.09 13.79 6.33
N ALA A 197 12.06 14.59 6.59
CA ALA A 197 11.86 15.89 5.93
C ALA A 197 12.99 16.86 6.27
N GLU A 198 13.40 16.93 7.54
CA GLU A 198 14.55 17.72 7.98
C GLU A 198 15.84 17.29 7.26
N GLY A 199 16.11 15.98 7.21
CA GLY A 199 17.28 15.42 6.52
C GLY A 199 17.28 15.63 4.99
N LEU A 200 16.12 15.87 4.39
CA LEU A 200 15.98 16.24 2.97
C LEU A 200 16.05 17.76 2.74
N GLY A 201 15.93 18.58 3.79
CA GLY A 201 15.71 20.02 3.67
C GLY A 201 14.33 20.38 3.11
N ASP A 202 13.36 19.46 3.18
CA ASP A 202 11.98 19.68 2.72
C ASP A 202 11.18 20.42 3.79
N ARG A 203 11.36 21.75 3.82
CA ARG A 203 10.67 22.64 4.75
C ARG A 203 9.15 22.58 4.64
N ARG A 204 8.62 22.40 3.43
CA ARG A 204 7.16 22.29 3.19
C ARG A 204 6.61 21.05 3.89
N ALA A 205 7.24 19.89 3.69
CA ALA A 205 6.82 18.66 4.36
C ALA A 205 7.03 18.75 5.88
N HIS A 206 8.15 19.31 6.33
CA HIS A 206 8.45 19.47 7.75
C HIS A 206 7.39 20.30 8.50
N ALA A 207 6.99 21.43 7.91
CA ALA A 207 5.96 22.29 8.49
C ALA A 207 4.59 21.57 8.57
N LEU A 208 4.17 20.91 7.48
CA LEU A 208 2.93 20.12 7.46
C LEU A 208 2.96 19.00 8.51
N LEU A 209 4.07 18.26 8.62
CA LEU A 209 4.22 17.20 9.61
C LEU A 209 4.09 17.73 11.04
N SER A 210 4.64 18.92 11.32
CA SER A 210 4.49 19.60 12.61
C SER A 210 3.02 19.90 12.92
N LEU A 211 2.24 20.36 11.94
CA LEU A 211 0.80 20.58 12.10
C LEU A 211 0.04 19.28 12.37
N HIS A 212 0.35 18.20 11.65
CA HIS A 212 -0.25 16.90 11.85
C HIS A 212 0.07 16.29 13.23
N ILE A 213 1.30 16.46 13.72
CA ILE A 213 1.71 16.09 15.06
C ILE A 213 0.91 16.88 16.10
N GLY A 214 0.79 18.20 15.91
CA GLY A 214 0.00 19.05 16.81
C GLY A 214 -1.48 18.64 16.86
N ARG A 215 -2.07 18.31 15.72
CA ARG A 215 -3.42 17.72 15.67
C ARG A 215 -3.49 16.42 16.48
N LEU A 216 -2.55 15.50 16.30
CA LEU A 216 -2.51 14.24 17.05
C LEU A 216 -2.40 14.47 18.57
N TYR A 217 -1.55 15.38 19.00
CA TYR A 217 -1.41 15.74 20.41
C TYR A 217 -2.72 16.29 20.98
N TYR A 218 -3.43 17.12 20.23
CA TYR A 218 -4.74 17.61 20.67
C TYR A 218 -5.75 16.46 20.85
N PHE A 219 -5.86 15.55 19.89
CA PHE A 219 -6.77 14.40 19.97
C PHE A 219 -6.37 13.34 21.02
N THR A 220 -5.13 13.40 21.51
CA THR A 220 -4.60 12.52 22.58
C THR A 220 -4.47 13.24 23.92
N ASP A 221 -5.19 14.36 24.10
CA ASP A 221 -5.28 15.16 25.32
C ASP A 221 -3.96 15.80 25.79
N ARG A 222 -3.03 16.01 24.86
CA ARG A 222 -1.75 16.69 25.07
C ARG A 222 -1.81 18.12 24.54
N ARG A 223 -2.67 18.95 25.15
CA ARG A 223 -3.00 20.30 24.63
C ARG A 223 -1.81 21.25 24.56
N ASP A 224 -0.93 21.24 25.56
CA ASP A 224 0.24 22.13 25.56
C ASP A 224 1.22 21.75 24.45
N ASP A 225 1.49 20.45 24.29
CA ASP A 225 2.32 19.93 23.20
C ASP A 225 1.69 20.24 21.83
N ALA A 226 0.36 20.15 21.73
CA ALA A 226 -0.38 20.49 20.51
C ALA A 226 -0.16 21.94 20.12
N LEU A 227 -0.27 22.87 21.07
CA LEU A 227 -0.02 24.29 20.82
C LEU A 227 1.42 24.54 20.36
N VAL A 228 2.40 23.90 20.97
CA VAL A 228 3.82 24.03 20.57
C VAL A 228 4.02 23.54 19.13
N ALA A 229 3.56 22.33 18.82
CA ALA A 229 3.74 21.75 17.48
C ALA A 229 2.97 22.51 16.38
N LEU A 230 1.73 22.94 16.67
CA LEU A 230 0.96 23.78 15.76
C LEU A 230 1.63 25.13 15.54
N SER A 231 2.11 25.81 16.60
CA SER A 231 2.81 27.09 16.46
C SER A 231 4.05 26.98 15.59
N LEU A 232 4.90 25.98 15.82
CA LEU A 232 6.11 25.78 15.02
C LEU A 232 5.79 25.54 13.53
N GLY A 233 4.80 24.69 13.24
CA GLY A 233 4.40 24.42 11.86
C GLY A 233 3.81 25.64 11.18
N LEU A 234 2.99 26.43 11.88
CA LEU A 234 2.37 27.64 11.32
C LEU A 234 3.40 28.74 11.07
N GLU A 235 4.35 28.96 11.99
CA GLU A 235 5.44 29.92 11.81
C GLU A 235 6.30 29.57 10.59
N GLU A 236 6.65 28.29 10.41
CA GLU A 236 7.41 27.86 9.23
C GLU A 236 6.62 28.08 7.92
N ILE A 237 5.30 27.86 7.92
CA ILE A 237 4.44 28.13 6.74
C ILE A 237 4.39 29.62 6.41
N GLU A 238 4.29 30.47 7.43
CA GLU A 238 4.32 31.93 7.26
C GLU A 238 5.67 32.39 6.67
N GLU A 239 6.79 31.84 7.14
CA GLU A 239 8.12 32.13 6.59
C GLU A 239 8.31 31.66 5.14
N LEU A 240 7.66 30.56 4.76
CA LEU A 240 7.72 30.03 3.39
C LEU A 240 7.01 30.96 2.39
N GLY A 241 6.01 31.74 2.83
CA GLY A 241 5.25 32.65 1.97
C GLY A 241 4.50 31.94 0.82
N ASP A 242 4.13 30.68 1.03
CA ASP A 242 3.49 29.80 0.04
C ASP A 242 1.98 29.74 0.31
N ASP A 243 1.21 30.41 -0.53
CA ASP A 243 -0.25 30.51 -0.41
C ASP A 243 -0.96 29.15 -0.47
N ASP A 244 -0.41 28.19 -1.21
CA ASP A 244 -1.00 26.84 -1.33
C ASP A 244 -0.86 26.07 -0.01
N ILE A 245 0.31 26.15 0.64
CA ILE A 245 0.50 25.54 1.97
C ILE A 245 -0.37 26.24 3.00
N LEU A 246 -0.43 27.57 2.94
CA LEU A 246 -1.25 28.35 3.86
C LEU A 246 -2.73 27.94 3.75
N LEU A 247 -3.24 27.71 2.54
CA LEU A 247 -4.59 27.20 2.33
C LEU A 247 -4.77 25.79 2.91
N GLN A 248 -3.84 24.86 2.64
CA GLN A 248 -3.85 23.51 3.22
C GLN A 248 -3.80 23.52 4.76
N SER A 249 -3.19 24.55 5.35
CA SER A 249 -3.07 24.72 6.79
C SER A 249 -4.33 25.26 7.49
N ALA A 250 -5.36 25.68 6.74
CA ALA A 250 -6.53 26.37 7.29
C ALA A 250 -7.25 25.58 8.40
N LEU A 251 -7.37 24.26 8.25
CA LEU A 251 -7.94 23.39 9.29
C LEU A 251 -7.12 23.45 10.59
N PHE A 252 -5.80 23.48 10.47
CA PHE A 252 -4.88 23.52 11.62
C PHE A 252 -4.85 24.90 12.28
N LEU A 253 -4.97 25.98 11.51
CA LEU A 253 -5.18 27.34 12.03
C LEU A 253 -6.48 27.43 12.84
N GLY A 254 -7.57 26.87 12.31
CA GLY A 254 -8.84 26.80 13.03
C GLY A 254 -8.70 26.05 14.34
N LEU A 255 -8.03 24.89 14.32
CA LEU A 255 -7.73 24.10 15.52
C LEU A 255 -6.86 24.88 16.51
N PHE A 256 -5.83 25.57 16.05
CA PHE A 256 -4.93 26.36 16.88
C PHE A 256 -5.68 27.47 17.65
N TYR A 257 -6.47 28.28 16.94
CA TYR A 257 -7.28 29.33 17.56
C TYR A 257 -8.36 28.75 18.47
N PHE A 258 -8.95 27.61 18.11
CA PHE A 258 -9.91 26.91 18.96
C PHE A 258 -9.28 26.50 20.30
N ILE A 259 -8.07 25.93 20.29
CA ILE A 259 -7.35 25.53 21.51
C ILE A 259 -7.02 26.75 22.39
N LYS A 260 -6.72 27.89 21.78
CA LYS A 260 -6.48 29.18 22.48
C LYS A 260 -7.75 29.86 23.02
N GLY A 261 -8.94 29.38 22.65
CA GLY A 261 -10.22 29.99 23.03
C GLY A 261 -10.65 31.18 22.15
N HIS A 262 -9.99 31.38 21.01
CA HIS A 262 -10.29 32.42 20.03
C HIS A 262 -11.29 31.88 19.00
N PHE A 263 -12.55 31.72 19.42
CA PHE A 263 -13.55 31.00 18.64
C PHE A 263 -13.96 31.72 17.34
N ILE A 264 -13.95 33.05 17.31
CA ILE A 264 -14.31 33.81 16.11
C ILE A 264 -13.26 33.60 15.02
N GLU A 265 -11.99 33.64 15.39
CA GLU A 265 -10.86 33.36 14.51
C GLU A 265 -10.88 31.90 14.05
N ALA A 266 -11.15 30.96 14.97
CA ALA A 266 -11.24 29.54 14.65
C ALA A 266 -12.30 29.26 13.56
N VAL A 267 -13.51 29.82 13.71
CA VAL A 267 -14.60 29.65 12.74
C VAL A 267 -14.21 30.16 11.36
N LYS A 268 -13.60 31.34 11.24
CA LYS A 268 -13.13 31.87 9.94
C LYS A 268 -12.19 30.92 9.22
N HIS A 269 -11.27 30.28 9.97
CA HIS A 269 -10.32 29.34 9.40
C HIS A 269 -10.95 27.99 9.05
N PHE A 270 -11.92 27.52 9.85
CA PHE A 270 -12.69 26.32 9.52
C PHE A 270 -13.56 26.52 8.27
N GLU A 271 -14.23 27.66 8.13
CA GLU A 271 -15.00 28.01 6.92
C GLU A 271 -14.09 28.07 5.67
N LYS A 272 -12.88 28.62 5.82
CA LYS A 272 -11.87 28.61 4.73
C LYS A 272 -11.44 27.19 4.37
N ALA A 273 -11.29 26.31 5.35
CA ALA A 273 -10.95 24.91 5.11
C ALA A 273 -12.10 24.14 4.42
N GLU A 274 -13.35 24.37 4.82
CA GLU A 274 -14.53 23.76 4.22
C GLU A 274 -14.66 24.11 2.74
N GLN A 275 -14.53 25.39 2.38
CA GLN A 275 -14.55 25.84 0.99
C GLN A 275 -13.50 25.14 0.11
N PHE A 276 -12.35 24.78 0.68
CA PHE A 276 -11.29 24.06 -0.02
C PHE A 276 -11.62 22.57 -0.24
N PHE A 277 -12.34 21.93 0.69
CA PHE A 277 -12.73 20.53 0.54
C PHE A 277 -13.96 20.32 -0.36
N GLU A 278 -14.72 21.38 -0.64
CA GLU A 278 -15.90 21.34 -1.52
C GLU A 278 -15.59 21.60 -3.02
N THR A 279 -14.40 22.11 -3.35
CA THR A 279 -13.94 22.38 -4.73
C THR A 279 -13.08 21.26 -5.29
#